data_AF-A0A328AY82-F1
#
_entry.id   AF-A0A328AY82-F1
#
_cell.length_a   1.000
_cell.length_b   1.000
_cell.length_c   1.000
_cell.angle_alpha   90.00
_cell.angle_beta   90.00
_cell.angle_gamma   90.00
#
_symmetry.space_group_name_H-M   'P 1'
#
loop_
_entity.id
_entity.type
_entity.pdbx_description
1 polymer ?
#
loop_
_entity_poly.entity_id
_entity_poly.type
_entity_poly.pdbx_seq_one_letter_code
_entity_poly.pdbx_strand_id
1 'polypeptide(L)'
;MTRRLQGALRKDPRVQAAVAEAHAGKALMVWNGDWVRHTGQDGNGLAAVREAIMWEVGFAPQACRAEAMRGLVLISLADGPGAPRLVVGGGYWRWSDLLGAAPPGAGRAFRPG
;
A
#
# COMPACT_ATOMS: atom_id res chain seq x y z
N MET A 1 1.71 -12.44 2.63
CA MET A 1 1.59 -11.63 1.38
C MET A 1 2.71 -10.60 1.21
N THR A 2 3.17 -9.92 2.26
CA THR A 2 4.18 -8.84 2.24
C THR A 2 5.40 -9.10 1.36
N ARG A 3 6.06 -10.26 1.53
CA ARG A 3 7.27 -10.61 0.74
C ARG A 3 7.01 -10.71 -0.76
N ARG A 4 5.83 -11.21 -1.16
CA ARG A 4 5.42 -11.27 -2.56
C ARG A 4 5.29 -9.87 -3.14
N LEU A 5 4.59 -9.00 -2.40
CA LEU A 5 4.40 -7.61 -2.79
C LEU A 5 5.73 -6.88 -2.94
N GLN A 6 6.64 -7.01 -1.95
CA GLN A 6 7.98 -6.43 -2.03
C GLN A 6 8.75 -6.93 -3.26
N GLY A 7 8.74 -8.23 -3.52
CA GLY A 7 9.44 -8.82 -4.65
C GLY A 7 8.93 -8.32 -6.01
N ALA A 8 7.61 -8.14 -6.15
CA ALA A 8 7.00 -7.62 -7.37
C ALA A 8 7.29 -6.12 -7.57
N LEU A 9 7.04 -5.31 -6.54
CA LEU A 9 7.22 -3.85 -6.61
C LEU A 9 8.70 -3.44 -6.76
N ARG A 10 9.63 -4.26 -6.24
CA ARG A 10 11.07 -4.09 -6.48
C ARG A 10 11.45 -4.22 -7.96
N LYS A 11 10.70 -5.01 -8.73
CA LYS A 11 10.97 -5.30 -10.15
C LYS A 11 10.21 -4.40 -11.11
N ASP A 12 9.23 -3.65 -10.63
CA ASP A 12 8.41 -2.79 -11.46
C ASP A 12 9.07 -1.39 -11.65
N PRO A 13 9.52 -1.04 -12.86
CA PRO A 13 10.20 0.23 -13.11
C PRO A 13 9.29 1.45 -12.95
N ARG A 14 7.98 1.30 -13.21
CA ARG A 14 6.99 2.40 -13.04
C ARG A 14 6.79 2.69 -11.56
N VAL A 15 6.75 1.65 -10.74
CA VAL A 15 6.70 1.78 -9.27
C VAL A 15 7.98 2.44 -8.74
N GLN A 16 9.15 2.00 -9.21
CA GLN A 16 10.42 2.59 -8.78
C GLN A 16 10.51 4.08 -9.12
N ALA A 17 10.14 4.47 -10.34
CA ALA A 17 10.12 5.87 -10.76
C ALA A 17 9.13 6.70 -9.92
N ALA A 18 7.88 6.24 -9.78
CA ALA A 18 6.86 6.95 -9.01
C ALA A 18 7.26 7.15 -7.55
N VAL A 19 7.94 6.17 -6.94
CA VAL A 19 8.41 6.29 -5.57
C VAL A 19 9.65 7.18 -5.47
N ALA A 20 10.58 7.12 -6.43
CA ALA A 20 11.75 8.00 -6.42
C ALA A 20 11.35 9.48 -6.47
N GLU A 21 10.31 9.82 -7.23
CA GLU A 21 9.77 11.18 -7.30
C GLU A 21 9.04 11.61 -6.01
N ALA A 22 8.32 10.69 -5.37
CA ALA A 22 7.51 10.99 -4.19
C ALA A 22 8.28 10.89 -2.86
N HIS A 23 9.33 10.06 -2.80
CA HIS A 23 10.04 9.73 -1.57
C HIS A 23 11.01 10.84 -1.14
N ALA A 24 10.54 11.75 -0.28
CA ALA A 24 11.36 12.78 0.36
C ALA A 24 12.13 12.25 1.59
N GLY A 25 12.75 11.07 1.50
CA GLY A 25 13.45 10.43 2.63
C GLY A 25 12.55 9.85 3.72
N LYS A 26 11.22 9.87 3.52
CA LYS A 26 10.20 9.37 4.45
C LYS A 26 9.37 8.27 3.83
N ALA A 27 8.86 7.36 4.66
CA ALA A 27 7.95 6.32 4.19
C ALA A 27 6.64 6.93 3.65
N LEU A 28 6.16 6.40 2.53
CA LEU A 28 4.98 6.90 1.83
C LEU A 28 3.75 6.10 2.23
N MET A 29 2.78 6.73 2.89
CA MET A 29 1.48 6.11 3.11
C MET A 29 0.73 6.03 1.78
N VAL A 30 0.33 4.82 1.37
CA VAL A 30 -0.41 4.60 0.12
C VAL A 30 -1.83 4.10 0.33
N TRP A 31 -2.10 3.43 1.46
CA TRP A 31 -3.44 2.96 1.81
C TRP A 31 -3.61 2.88 3.32
N ASN A 32 -4.71 3.43 3.84
CA ASN A 32 -5.10 3.33 5.26
C ASN A 32 -6.63 3.27 5.36
N GLY A 33 -7.21 2.13 4.98
CA GLY A 33 -8.67 1.97 4.83
C GLY A 33 -9.23 2.56 3.52
N ASP A 34 -8.57 3.57 2.95
CA ASP A 34 -8.78 4.04 1.59
C ASP A 34 -7.44 4.38 0.91
N TRP A 35 -7.44 4.43 -0.42
CA TRP A 35 -6.26 4.79 -1.20
C TRP A 35 -5.93 6.27 -1.01
N VAL A 36 -4.74 6.54 -0.45
CA VAL A 36 -4.31 7.91 -0.21
C VAL A 36 -4.12 8.64 -1.53
N ARG A 37 -4.78 9.79 -1.67
CA ARG A 37 -4.60 10.73 -2.77
C ARG A 37 -3.68 11.85 -2.25
N HIS A 38 -2.47 11.95 -2.80
CA HIS A 38 -1.55 13.03 -2.45
C HIS A 38 -1.90 14.28 -3.28
N THR A 39 -2.25 15.40 -2.62
CA THR A 39 -2.47 16.69 -3.28
C THR A 39 -1.14 17.27 -3.77
N GLY A 40 -1.05 17.70 -5.03
CA GLY A 40 0.17 18.23 -5.66
C GLY A 40 0.87 17.27 -6.64
N GLN A 41 0.28 16.10 -6.90
CA GLN A 41 0.70 15.13 -7.90
C GLN A 41 -0.30 15.13 -9.07
N ASP A 42 -0.53 16.30 -9.68
CA ASP A 42 -1.41 16.44 -10.83
C ASP A 42 -0.87 15.62 -12.01
N GLY A 43 -1.54 14.49 -12.28
CA GLY A 43 -1.48 13.80 -13.56
C GLY A 43 -1.15 12.30 -13.50
N ASN A 44 -0.28 11.85 -12.58
CA ASN A 44 0.15 10.43 -12.56
C ASN A 44 0.47 9.84 -11.17
N GLY A 45 1.03 10.60 -10.22
CA GLY A 45 1.21 10.24 -8.81
C GLY A 45 1.65 8.79 -8.48
N LEU A 46 1.31 8.34 -7.27
CA LEU A 46 1.45 6.93 -6.84
C LEU A 46 0.41 6.01 -7.52
N ALA A 47 -0.15 6.37 -8.69
CA ALA A 47 -1.13 5.55 -9.37
C ALA A 47 -0.53 4.24 -9.87
N ALA A 48 0.69 4.27 -10.41
CA ALA A 48 1.43 3.06 -10.77
C ALA A 48 1.65 2.14 -9.56
N VAL A 49 1.91 2.72 -8.39
CA VAL A 49 2.06 1.97 -7.12
C VAL A 49 0.74 1.31 -6.73
N ARG A 50 -0.36 2.05 -6.75
CA ARG A 50 -1.70 1.51 -6.48
C ARG A 50 -2.06 0.39 -7.45
N GLU A 51 -1.89 0.62 -8.75
CA GLU A 51 -2.15 -0.35 -9.79
C GLU A 51 -1.36 -1.64 -9.52
N ALA A 52 -0.03 -1.55 -9.40
CA ALA A 52 0.82 -2.72 -9.15
C ALA A 52 0.42 -3.49 -7.87
N ILE A 53 0.07 -2.79 -6.79
CA ILE A 53 -0.40 -3.43 -5.56
C ILE A 53 -1.74 -4.15 -5.79
N MET A 54 -2.70 -3.51 -6.46
CA MET A 54 -4.00 -4.12 -6.76
C MET A 54 -3.85 -5.36 -7.63
N TRP A 55 -3.01 -5.32 -8.66
CA TRP A 55 -2.72 -6.49 -9.49
C TRP A 55 -2.07 -7.62 -8.66
N GLU A 56 -1.01 -7.33 -7.91
CA GLU A 56 -0.32 -8.35 -7.13
C GLU A 56 -1.19 -9.00 -6.06
N VAL A 57 -2.05 -8.21 -5.41
CA VAL A 57 -3.03 -8.73 -4.45
C VAL A 57 -4.13 -9.51 -5.17
N GLY A 58 -4.66 -8.99 -6.28
CA GLY A 58 -5.77 -9.59 -7.02
C GLY A 58 -5.43 -10.98 -7.57
N PHE A 59 -4.20 -11.16 -8.03
CA PHE A 59 -3.67 -12.43 -8.54
C PHE A 59 -3.09 -13.34 -7.44
N ALA A 60 -3.10 -12.92 -6.18
CA ALA A 60 -2.61 -13.75 -5.09
C ALA A 60 -3.61 -14.88 -4.72
N PRO A 61 -3.11 -16.03 -4.23
CA PRO A 61 -3.96 -17.10 -3.69
C PRO A 61 -4.90 -16.58 -2.59
N GLN A 62 -6.08 -17.20 -2.46
CA GLN A 62 -7.10 -16.77 -1.49
C GLN A 62 -6.54 -16.68 -0.06
N ALA A 63 -5.69 -17.64 0.34
CA ALA A 63 -5.04 -17.62 1.64
C ALA A 63 -4.21 -16.35 1.89
N CYS A 64 -3.54 -15.83 0.86
CA CYS A 64 -2.79 -14.57 0.96
C CYS A 64 -3.72 -13.35 1.00
N ARG A 65 -4.79 -13.34 0.20
CA ARG A 65 -5.77 -12.24 0.20
C ARG A 65 -6.53 -12.13 1.52
N ALA A 66 -6.86 -13.26 2.12
CA ALA A 66 -7.60 -13.34 3.38
C ALA A 66 -6.73 -13.21 4.64
N GLU A 67 -5.41 -13.15 4.50
CA GLU A 67 -4.46 -12.99 5.62
C GLU A 67 -4.80 -11.71 6.40
N ALA A 68 -5.12 -11.87 7.69
CA ALA A 68 -5.52 -10.78 8.57
C ALA A 68 -4.28 -10.06 9.12
N MET A 69 -4.25 -8.75 8.91
CA MET A 69 -3.20 -7.85 9.34
C MET A 69 -3.69 -6.96 10.48
N ARG A 70 -2.75 -6.55 11.33
CA ARG A 70 -2.99 -5.56 12.40
C ARG A 70 -1.98 -4.44 12.28
N GLY A 71 -2.47 -3.21 12.35
CA GLY A 71 -1.65 -2.01 12.27
C GLY A 71 -1.02 -1.79 10.90
N LEU A 72 0.13 -1.12 10.91
CA LEU A 72 0.87 -0.72 9.72
C LEU A 72 1.80 -1.83 9.24
N VAL A 73 1.83 -2.02 7.92
CA VAL A 73 2.78 -2.90 7.24
C VAL A 73 3.68 -2.04 6.37
N LEU A 74 4.98 -2.27 6.53
CA LEU A 74 6.03 -1.59 5.79
C LEU A 74 6.47 -2.45 4.60
N ILE A 75 6.43 -1.87 3.41
CA ILE A 75 6.86 -2.50 2.17
C ILE A 75 8.15 -1.82 1.73
N SER A 76 9.29 -2.50 1.93
CA SER A 76 10.60 -1.99 1.51
C SER A 76 10.85 -2.25 0.03
N LEU A 77 11.11 -1.19 -0.73
CA LEU A 77 11.38 -1.25 -2.17
C LEU A 77 12.87 -1.31 -2.52
N ALA A 78 13.74 -1.09 -1.54
CA ALA A 78 15.15 -1.37 -1.61
C ALA A 78 15.64 -1.79 -0.23
N ASP A 79 16.89 -2.23 -0.15
CA ASP A 79 17.56 -2.56 1.10
C ASP A 79 18.47 -1.40 1.53
N GLY A 80 18.68 -1.25 2.84
CA GLY A 80 19.57 -0.23 3.41
C GLY A 80 18.90 0.98 4.11
N PRO A 81 19.70 1.84 4.76
CA PRO A 81 19.25 3.07 5.38
C PRO A 81 18.68 4.04 4.33
N GLY A 82 17.57 4.71 4.63
CA GLY A 82 16.93 5.63 3.69
C GLY A 82 16.25 4.97 2.48
N ALA A 83 16.24 3.63 2.38
CA ALA A 83 15.56 2.94 1.29
C ALA A 83 14.08 3.34 1.19
N PRO A 84 13.54 3.54 -0.02
CA PRO A 84 12.14 3.89 -0.19
C PRO A 84 11.23 2.82 0.36
N ARG A 85 10.21 3.26 1.10
CA ARG A 85 9.27 2.40 1.80
C ARG A 85 7.86 2.90 1.58
N LEU A 86 6.95 1.97 1.32
CA LEU A 86 5.52 2.22 1.32
C LEU A 86 4.92 1.74 2.64
N VAL A 87 3.89 2.42 3.10
CA VAL A 87 3.11 2.04 4.27
C VAL A 87 1.70 1.74 3.84
N VAL A 88 1.21 0.57 4.24
CA VAL A 88 -0.17 0.14 4.05
C VAL A 88 -0.76 -0.31 5.38
N GLY A 89 -2.02 0.03 5.62
CA GLY A 89 -2.79 -0.49 6.73
C GLY A 89 -3.13 0.51 7.81
N GLY A 90 -3.97 0.04 8.72
CA GLY A 90 -4.41 0.71 9.93
C GLY A 90 -5.41 -0.19 10.67
N GLY A 91 -5.47 -0.13 12.00
CA GLY A 91 -6.40 -0.96 12.78
C GLY A 91 -6.29 -2.46 12.46
N TYR A 92 -7.39 -3.07 12.01
CA TYR A 92 -7.47 -4.45 11.54
C TYR A 92 -7.94 -4.47 10.08
N TRP A 93 -7.27 -5.22 9.23
CA TRP A 93 -7.55 -5.26 7.79
C TRP A 93 -7.05 -6.56 7.16
N ARG A 94 -7.39 -6.81 5.89
CA ARG A 94 -6.92 -7.94 5.07
C ARG A 94 -6.37 -7.43 3.76
N TRP A 95 -5.49 -8.19 3.11
CA TRP A 95 -4.96 -7.81 1.80
C TRP A 95 -6.06 -7.61 0.75
N SER A 96 -7.15 -8.38 0.81
CA SER A 96 -8.34 -8.19 -0.03
C SER A 96 -8.95 -6.79 0.06
N ASP A 97 -8.77 -6.09 1.18
CA ASP A 97 -9.36 -4.77 1.40
C ASP A 97 -8.72 -3.70 0.51
N LEU A 98 -7.54 -3.97 -0.07
CA LEU A 98 -6.89 -3.10 -1.05
C LEU A 98 -7.54 -3.22 -2.45
N LEU A 99 -8.31 -4.28 -2.69
CA LEU A 99 -9.01 -4.49 -3.96
C LEU A 99 -10.36 -3.76 -4.04
N GLY A 100 -10.94 -3.41 -2.89
CA GLY A 100 -12.14 -2.60 -2.80
C GLY A 100 -11.82 -1.20 -2.32
N ALA A 101 -12.38 -0.18 -2.94
CA ALA A 101 -12.57 1.07 -2.20
C ALA A 101 -13.62 0.76 -1.12
N ALA A 102 -13.25 0.85 0.15
CA ALA A 102 -14.29 0.95 1.17
C ALA A 102 -15.11 2.20 0.82
N PRO A 103 -16.46 2.14 0.80
CA PRO A 103 -17.23 3.37 0.68
C PRO A 103 -16.79 4.32 1.81
N PRO A 104 -16.66 5.63 1.53
CA PRO A 104 -16.32 6.61 2.56
C PRO A 104 -17.35 6.50 3.70
N GLY A 105 -16.95 5.93 4.84
CA GLY A 105 -17.87 5.68 5.96
C GLY A 105 -17.58 4.45 6.82
N ALA A 106 -16.75 3.49 6.39
CA ALA A 106 -16.37 2.34 7.25
C ALA A 106 -15.36 2.70 8.36
N GLY A 107 -15.00 3.98 8.50
CA GLY A 107 -14.19 4.51 9.59
C GLY A 107 -15.04 5.05 10.73
N ARG A 108 -15.79 4.20 11.43
CA ARG A 108 -16.26 4.53 12.80
C ARG A 108 -16.71 3.29 13.59
N ALA A 109 -15.79 2.70 14.35
CA ALA A 109 -16.07 2.16 15.69
C ALA A 109 -14.77 1.77 16.41
N PHE A 110 -13.98 2.77 16.81
CA PHE A 110 -13.33 2.67 18.12
C PHE A 110 -14.37 3.21 19.13
N ARG A 111 -14.99 2.33 19.91
CA ARG A 111 -15.69 2.71 21.15
C ARG A 111 -14.92 2.07 22.30
N PRO A 112 -14.30 2.86 23.20
CA PRO A 112 -14.09 2.39 24.56
C PRO A 112 -15.42 2.58 25.32
N GLY A 113 -15.87 1.51 25.96
CA GLY A 113 -16.99 1.49 26.90
C GLY A 113 -16.69 0.41 27.91
#